data_AF-A0A223MA74-F1
#
_entry.id   AF-A0A223MA74-F1
#
_cell.length_a   1.000
_cell.length_b   1.000
_cell.length_c   1.000
_cell.angle_alpha   90.00
_cell.angle_beta   90.00
_cell.angle_gamma   90.00
#
_symmetry.space_group_name_H-M   'P 1'
#
loop_
_entity.id
_entity.type
_entity.pdbx_description
1 polymer ?
#
loop_
_entity_poly.entity_id
_entity_poly.type
_entity_poly.pdbx_seq_one_letter_code
_entity_poly.pdbx_strand_id
1 'polypeptide(L)'
;MIEDQKFLDPAKSLSFACATYFVFYQKTKYYTTQIKILTWKKGIISEKALLFITACLQKSTSRFTWGDPNSAEFIRKIKFFLPVNNQGQIDFYLIEKIILELEKLIINDLAVYSTKKLILII
;
A
#
# COMPACT_ATOMS: atom_id res chain seq x y z
N MET A 1 -13.92 -26.76 -5.14
CA MET A 1 -12.51 -26.68 -5.55
C MET A 1 -11.83 -25.71 -4.59
N ILE A 2 -11.02 -26.21 -3.65
CA ILE A 2 -10.35 -25.38 -2.64
C ILE A 2 -8.87 -25.76 -2.71
N GLU A 3 -8.00 -24.77 -2.89
CA GLU A 3 -6.55 -24.99 -2.84
C GLU A 3 -6.11 -25.37 -1.42
N ASP A 4 -4.99 -26.10 -1.32
CA ASP A 4 -4.44 -26.55 -0.05
C ASP A 4 -4.05 -25.35 0.82
N GLN A 5 -4.49 -25.35 2.08
CA GLN A 5 -4.26 -24.28 3.04
C GLN A 5 -2.77 -23.97 3.28
N LYS A 6 -1.85 -24.90 2.95
CA LYS A 6 -0.40 -24.64 3.02
C LYS A 6 0.09 -23.57 2.03
N PHE A 7 -0.67 -23.30 0.97
CA PHE A 7 -0.38 -22.25 -0.01
C PHE A 7 -1.05 -20.91 0.32
N LEU A 8 -1.72 -20.83 1.47
CA LEU A 8 -2.47 -19.65 1.87
C LEU A 8 -1.52 -18.58 2.45
N ASP A 9 -1.42 -17.47 1.74
CA ASP A 9 -0.59 -16.34 2.13
C ASP A 9 -1.22 -15.53 3.26
N PRO A 10 -0.39 -14.88 4.10
CA PRO A 10 -0.89 -14.13 5.24
C PRO A 10 -1.63 -12.86 4.81
N ALA A 11 -2.70 -12.55 5.56
CA ALA A 11 -3.34 -11.24 5.55
C ALA A 11 -2.38 -10.14 6.06
N LYS A 12 -2.73 -8.88 5.82
CA LYS A 12 -1.94 -7.69 6.21
C LYS A 12 -0.52 -7.73 5.65
N SER A 13 -0.40 -8.17 4.39
CA SER A 13 0.86 -8.29 3.67
C SER A 13 0.82 -7.48 2.37
N LEU A 14 1.98 -7.32 1.74
CA LEU A 14 2.11 -6.65 0.45
C LEU A 14 2.51 -7.70 -0.60
N SER A 15 1.71 -7.82 -1.65
CA SER A 15 2.02 -8.59 -2.85
C SER A 15 2.85 -7.75 -3.80
N PHE A 16 4.05 -8.20 -4.14
CA PHE A 16 4.96 -7.58 -5.10
C PHE A 16 5.02 -8.41 -6.38
N ALA A 17 4.41 -7.90 -7.45
CA ALA A 17 4.43 -8.51 -8.77
C ALA A 17 5.78 -8.23 -9.45
N CYS A 18 6.68 -9.21 -9.45
CA CYS A 18 8.08 -8.99 -9.83
C CYS A 18 8.31 -8.63 -11.30
N ALA A 19 7.36 -8.95 -12.18
CA ALA A 19 7.51 -8.69 -13.61
C ALA A 19 7.00 -7.29 -13.99
N THR A 20 5.95 -6.82 -13.33
CA THR A 20 5.30 -5.52 -13.56
C THR A 20 5.63 -4.46 -12.51
N TYR A 21 6.32 -4.85 -11.44
CA TYR A 21 6.67 -4.00 -10.30
C TYR A 21 5.49 -3.35 -9.59
N PHE A 22 4.28 -3.90 -9.77
CA PHE A 22 3.11 -3.50 -9.01
C PHE A 22 3.16 -4.05 -7.59
N VAL A 23 2.69 -3.22 -6.66
CA VAL A 23 2.64 -3.50 -5.24
C VAL A 23 1.21 -3.31 -4.78
N PHE A 24 0.62 -4.35 -4.17
CA PHE A 24 -0.74 -4.29 -3.65
C PHE A 24 -0.77 -4.67 -2.18
N TYR A 25 -1.59 -3.97 -1.42
CA TYR A 25 -1.91 -4.33 -0.05
C TYR A 25 -2.98 -5.43 -0.03
N GLN A 26 -2.74 -6.47 0.76
CA GLN A 26 -3.62 -7.63 0.90
C GLN A 26 -4.25 -7.62 2.29
N LYS A 27 -5.52 -7.21 2.36
CA LYS A 27 -6.27 -7.11 3.62
C LYS A 27 -6.57 -8.48 4.23
N THR A 28 -6.90 -9.45 3.38
CA THR A 28 -7.27 -10.82 3.77
C THR A 28 -6.22 -11.80 3.31
N LYS A 29 -6.30 -13.04 3.80
CA LYS A 29 -5.48 -14.15 3.29
C LYS A 29 -5.87 -14.42 1.83
N TYR A 30 -4.91 -14.87 1.03
CA TYR A 30 -5.11 -15.06 -0.41
C TYR A 30 -4.17 -16.16 -0.92
N TYR A 31 -4.40 -16.60 -2.16
CA TYR A 31 -3.55 -17.57 -2.84
C TYR A 31 -2.82 -16.91 -4.00
N THR A 32 -1.57 -17.32 -4.23
CA THR A 32 -0.76 -16.85 -5.35
C THR A 32 0.29 -17.89 -5.75
N THR A 33 0.85 -17.77 -6.94
CA THR A 33 1.83 -18.75 -7.45
C THR A 33 3.14 -18.13 -7.95
N GLN A 34 3.22 -16.81 -8.19
CA GLN A 34 4.42 -16.16 -8.76
C GLN A 34 4.63 -14.67 -8.34
N ILE A 35 4.41 -14.35 -7.06
CA ILE A 35 4.71 -13.01 -6.51
C ILE A 35 5.64 -13.12 -5.30
N LYS A 36 6.23 -11.99 -4.90
CA LYS A 36 6.95 -11.91 -3.62
C LYS A 36 6.05 -11.28 -2.57
N ILE A 37 6.07 -11.86 -1.38
CA ILE A 37 5.25 -11.43 -0.26
C ILE A 37 6.12 -10.66 0.71
N LEU A 38 5.75 -9.42 0.97
CA LEU A 38 6.44 -8.54 1.90
C LEU A 38 5.58 -8.42 3.16
N THR A 39 6.16 -8.81 4.30
CA THR A 39 5.50 -8.73 5.60
C THR A 39 6.26 -7.79 6.53
N TRP A 40 5.51 -7.11 7.39
CA TRP A 40 6.08 -6.28 8.42
C TRP A 40 6.72 -7.16 9.51
N LYS A 41 8.01 -6.94 9.79
CA LYS A 41 8.79 -7.83 10.66
C LYS A 41 8.69 -7.52 12.15
N LYS A 42 8.34 -6.29 12.56
CA LYS A 42 8.55 -5.83 13.95
C LYS A 42 7.32 -5.16 14.55
N GLY A 43 6.66 -5.83 15.49
CA GLY A 43 5.54 -5.26 16.22
C GLY A 43 4.27 -5.16 15.38
N ILE A 44 3.28 -4.47 15.92
CA ILE A 44 1.96 -4.30 15.30
C ILE A 44 2.00 -3.07 14.41
N ILE A 45 1.46 -3.19 13.20
CA ILE A 45 1.32 -2.10 12.24
C ILE A 45 -0.16 -1.98 11.83
N SER A 46 -0.63 -0.74 11.67
CA SER A 46 -2.01 -0.48 11.26
C SER A 46 -2.22 -0.71 9.77
N GLU A 47 -3.47 -0.96 9.38
CA GLU A 47 -3.87 -1.09 7.97
C GLU A 47 -3.56 0.21 7.19
N LYS A 48 -3.84 1.37 7.79
CA LYS A 48 -3.53 2.68 7.20
C LYS A 48 -2.03 2.83 6.94
N ALA A 49 -1.18 2.44 7.89
CA ALA A 49 0.27 2.48 7.69
C ALA A 49 0.74 1.54 6.57
N LEU A 50 0.19 0.33 6.46
CA LEU A 50 0.50 -0.59 5.37
C LEU A 50 0.06 -0.06 4.00
N LEU A 51 -1.12 0.57 3.92
CA LEU A 51 -1.59 1.24 2.70
C LEU A 51 -0.65 2.39 2.29
N PHE A 52 -0.22 3.21 3.25
CA PHE A 52 0.74 4.28 3.00
C PHE A 52 2.07 3.74 2.46
N ILE A 53 2.63 2.72 3.12
CA ILE A 53 3.88 2.07 2.70
C ILE A 53 3.72 1.48 1.30
N THR A 54 2.58 0.86 1.00
CA THR A 54 2.26 0.34 -0.34
C THR A 54 2.33 1.44 -1.38
N ALA A 55 1.73 2.60 -1.13
CA ALA A 55 1.77 3.74 -2.04
C ALA A 55 3.20 4.28 -2.24
N CYS A 56 3.98 4.43 -1.16
CA CYS A 56 5.38 4.87 -1.23
C CYS A 56 6.25 3.89 -2.02
N LEU A 57 6.07 2.59 -1.78
CA LEU A 57 6.81 1.54 -2.46
C LEU A 57 6.43 1.49 -3.94
N GLN A 58 5.13 1.52 -4.27
CA GLN A 58 4.63 1.58 -5.63
C GLN A 58 5.18 2.77 -6.42
N LYS A 59 5.26 3.94 -5.79
CA LYS A 59 5.88 5.13 -6.39
C LYS A 59 7.38 4.95 -6.63
N SER A 60 8.06 4.24 -5.75
CA SER A 60 9.51 3.99 -5.87
C SER A 60 9.84 2.92 -6.90
N THR A 61 8.90 2.01 -7.14
CA THR A 61 9.04 0.93 -8.12
C THR A 61 8.51 1.27 -9.51
N SER A 62 7.74 2.35 -9.67
CA SER A 62 7.16 2.76 -10.96
C SER A 62 8.18 3.15 -12.04
N ARG A 63 9.46 3.27 -11.67
CA ARG A 63 10.57 3.49 -12.59
C ARG A 63 11.08 2.21 -13.26
N PHE A 64 10.65 1.04 -12.78
CA PHE A 64 11.06 -0.25 -13.30
C PHE A 64 9.99 -0.81 -14.24
N THR A 65 10.42 -1.63 -15.18
CA THR A 65 9.57 -2.24 -16.21
C THR A 65 10.09 -3.63 -16.59
N TRP A 66 9.39 -4.27 -17.53
CA TRP A 66 9.78 -5.56 -18.08
C TRP A 66 11.23 -5.55 -18.55
N GLY A 67 12.00 -6.56 -18.12
CA GLY A 67 13.43 -6.69 -18.43
C GLY A 67 14.37 -6.10 -17.39
N ASP A 68 13.88 -5.29 -16.44
CA ASP A 68 14.69 -4.86 -15.30
C ASP A 68 14.97 -6.03 -14.33
N PRO A 69 16.06 -5.95 -13.55
CA PRO A 69 16.37 -6.96 -12.54
C PRO A 69 15.27 -7.04 -11.48
N ASN A 70 14.72 -8.23 -11.24
CA ASN A 70 13.66 -8.45 -10.25
C ASN A 70 14.01 -9.53 -9.21
N SER A 71 15.31 -9.81 -9.04
CA SER A 71 15.76 -10.78 -8.06
C SER A 71 15.39 -10.35 -6.64
N ALA A 72 15.25 -11.31 -5.72
CA ALA A 72 14.96 -10.99 -4.32
C ALA A 72 16.04 -10.08 -3.70
N GLU A 73 17.29 -10.15 -4.17
CA GLU A 73 18.36 -9.26 -3.75
C GLU A 73 18.17 -7.83 -4.26
N PHE A 74 17.75 -7.68 -5.52
CA PHE A 74 17.42 -6.37 -6.08
C PHE A 74 16.27 -5.71 -5.32
N ILE A 75 15.18 -6.45 -5.08
CA ILE A 75 13.99 -5.94 -4.38
C ILE A 75 14.38 -5.44 -2.97
N ARG A 76 15.27 -6.14 -2.26
CA ARG A 76 15.78 -5.71 -0.94
C ARG A 76 16.57 -4.39 -0.98
N LYS A 77 17.11 -4.01 -2.13
CA LYS A 77 17.88 -2.76 -2.31
C LYS A 77 17.00 -1.59 -2.72
N ILE A 78 15.72 -1.81 -3.02
CA ILE A 78 14.78 -0.73 -3.34
C ILE A 78 14.59 0.15 -2.09
N LYS A 79 14.95 1.43 -2.23
CA LYS A 79 14.78 2.45 -1.20
C LYS A 79 13.55 3.29 -1.51
N PHE A 80 12.83 3.66 -0.46
CA PHE A 80 11.67 4.55 -0.51
C PHE A 80 11.66 5.42 0.75
N PHE A 81 10.97 6.56 0.69
CA PHE A 81 10.90 7.50 1.80
C PHE A 81 9.65 7.27 2.64
N LEU A 82 9.82 7.39 3.96
CA LEU A 82 8.74 7.43 4.94
C LEU A 82 8.92 8.65 5.85
N PRO A 83 7.83 9.23 6.37
CA PRO A 83 7.92 10.25 7.41
C PRO A 83 8.63 9.70 8.65
N VAL A 84 9.49 10.51 9.26
CA VAL A 84 10.22 10.18 10.48
C VAL A 84 9.98 11.23 11.55
N ASN A 85 9.98 10.80 12.81
CA ASN A 85 9.88 11.68 13.96
C ASN A 85 11.26 12.28 14.31
N ASN A 86 11.30 13.11 15.35
CA ASN A 86 12.54 13.75 15.81
C ASN A 86 13.62 12.77 16.31
N GLN A 87 13.25 11.50 16.56
CA GLN A 87 14.18 10.43 16.95
C GLN A 87 14.69 9.62 15.76
N GLY A 88 14.32 9.99 14.52
CA GLY A 88 14.69 9.26 13.31
C GLY A 88 13.94 7.94 13.12
N GLN A 89 12.86 7.71 13.87
CA GLN A 89 12.01 6.53 13.74
C GLN A 89 10.82 6.85 12.83
N ILE A 90 10.25 5.83 12.17
CA ILE A 90 9.07 5.99 11.31
C ILE A 90 7.92 6.60 12.14
N ASP A 91 7.38 7.72 11.67
CA ASP A 91 6.29 8.42 12.34
C ASP A 91 4.93 7.88 11.89
N PHE A 92 4.48 6.81 12.54
CA PHE A 92 3.18 6.21 12.25
C PHE A 92 2.00 7.13 12.58
N TYR A 93 2.15 8.00 13.58
CA TYR A 93 1.11 8.98 13.92
C TYR A 93 0.93 9.99 12.78
N LEU A 94 2.03 10.50 12.24
CA LEU A 94 1.98 11.41 11.09
C LEU A 94 1.42 10.72 9.84
N ILE A 95 1.81 9.46 9.58
CA ILE A 95 1.25 8.67 8.47
C ILE A 95 -0.28 8.55 8.58
N GLU A 96 -0.80 8.19 9.74
CA GLU A 96 -2.24 8.07 9.94
C GLU A 96 -2.96 9.41 9.84
N LYS A 97 -2.34 10.48 10.35
CA LYS A 97 -2.86 11.85 10.21
C LYS A 97 -2.92 12.27 8.75
N ILE A 98 -1.90 12.00 7.94
CA ILE A 98 -1.90 12.29 6.49
C ILE A 98 -3.07 11.60 5.81
N ILE A 99 -3.29 10.31 6.08
CA ILE A 99 -4.41 9.56 5.49
C ILE A 99 -5.75 10.16 5.92
N LEU A 100 -5.93 10.47 7.20
CA LEU A 100 -7.16 11.07 7.72
C LEU A 100 -7.46 12.42 7.08
N GLU A 101 -6.47 13.29 6.93
CA GLU A 101 -6.66 14.60 6.30
C GLU A 101 -6.94 14.47 4.78
N LEU A 102 -6.31 13.52 4.09
CA LEU A 102 -6.64 13.21 2.69
C LEU A 102 -8.08 12.70 2.54
N GLU A 103 -8.52 11.79 3.40
CA GLU A 103 -9.91 11.28 3.43
C GLU A 103 -10.91 12.43 3.60
N LYS A 104 -10.66 13.35 4.55
CA LYS A 104 -11.51 14.53 4.78
C LYS A 104 -11.55 15.47 3.58
N LEU A 105 -10.40 15.72 2.96
CA LEU A 105 -10.30 16.58 1.78
C LEU A 105 -11.15 16.03 0.63
N ILE A 106 -11.03 14.73 0.35
CA ILE A 106 -11.79 14.06 -0.70
C ILE A 106 -13.30 14.13 -0.41
N ILE A 107 -13.73 13.88 0.83
CA ILE A 107 -15.14 13.97 1.22
C ILE A 107 -15.69 15.38 1.01
N ASN A 108 -14.93 16.41 1.40
CA ASN A 108 -15.34 17.79 1.22
C ASN A 108 -15.47 18.16 -0.27
N ASP A 109 -14.49 17.77 -1.10
CA ASP A 109 -14.52 18.01 -2.54
C ASP A 109 -15.72 17.33 -3.20
N LEU A 110 -16.03 16.08 -2.80
CA LEU A 110 -17.20 15.36 -3.28
C LEU A 110 -18.52 16.01 -2.84
N ALA A 111 -18.60 16.51 -1.61
CA ALA A 111 -19.79 17.23 -1.12
C ALA A 111 -20.05 18.49 -1.97
N VAL A 112 -19.01 19.31 -2.20
CA VAL A 112 -19.09 20.50 -3.06
C VAL A 112 -19.48 20.14 -4.50
N TYR A 113 -18.86 19.11 -5.08
CA TYR A 113 -19.19 18.64 -6.43
C TYR A 113 -20.66 18.19 -6.52
N SER A 114 -21.15 17.46 -5.52
CA SER A 114 -22.53 16.95 -5.50
C SER A 114 -23.55 18.07 -5.39
N THR A 115 -23.32 19.06 -4.52
CA THR A 115 -24.19 20.25 -4.40
C THR A 115 -24.27 21.05 -5.69
N LYS A 116 -23.17 21.15 -6.46
CA LYS A 116 -23.16 21.86 -7.75
C LYS A 116 -23.94 21.15 -8.86
N LYS A 117 -24.11 19.83 -8.77
CA LYS A 117 -24.74 19.01 -9.83
C LYS A 117 -26.18 18.61 -9.50
N LEU A 118 -26.56 18.67 -8.22
CA LEU A 118 -27.93 18.46 -7.77
C LEU A 118 -28.71 19.78 -7.93
N ILE A 119 -29.65 19.81 -8.87
CA ILE A 119 -30.63 20.90 -8.97
C ILE A 119 -31.69 20.67 -7.89
N LEU A 120 -31.98 21.71 -7.11
CA LEU A 120 -33.13 21.70 -6.20
C LEU A 120 -34.41 21.62 -7.05
N ILE A 121 -35.07 20.47 -7.06
CA ILE A 121 -36.40 20.32 -7.64
C ILE A 121 -37.39 20.69 -6.54
N ILE A 122 -37.97 21.89 -6.66
CA ILE A 122 -39.14 22.36 -5.90
C ILE A 122 -40.40 22.23 -6.76
#